data_AF-A0A7X6VW82-F1
#
_entry.id   AF-A0A7X6VW82-F1
#
_cell.length_a   1.000
_cell.length_b   1.000
_cell.length_c   1.000
_cell.angle_alpha   90.00
_cell.angle_beta   90.00
_cell.angle_gamma   90.00
#
_symmetry.space_group_name_H-M   'P 1'
#
loop_
_entity.id
_entity.type
_entity.pdbx_description
1 polymer ?
#
loop_
_entity_poly.entity_id
_entity_poly.type
_entity_poly.pdbx_seq_one_letter_code
_entity_poly.pdbx_strand_id
1 'polypeptide(L)' 'MKERKNEILDLSFEFALEIIEYSELLESERKYVIARQLLRSGTSIGANVREAQSSESRADFIHKL' A
#
# COMPACT_ATOMS: atom_id res chain seq x y z
N MET A 1 -19.31 -22.17 1.49
CA MET A 1 -19.23 -20.79 0.95
C MET A 1 -17.80 -20.58 0.49
N LYS A 2 -17.56 -20.17 -0.76
CA LYS A 2 -16.21 -19.73 -1.17
C LYS A 2 -15.92 -18.44 -0.40
N GLU A 3 -14.93 -18.45 0.49
CA GLU A 3 -14.37 -17.21 1.02
C GLU A 3 -13.95 -16.35 -0.17
N ARG A 4 -14.52 -15.14 -0.28
CA ARG A 4 -14.04 -14.17 -1.26
C ARG A 4 -12.70 -13.66 -0.76
N LYS A 5 -11.63 -14.15 -1.37
CA LYS A 5 -10.28 -13.61 -1.18
C LYS A 5 -10.33 -12.11 -1.50
N ASN A 6 -9.78 -11.27 -0.63
CA ASN A 6 -9.70 -9.85 -0.89
C ASN A 6 -8.46 -9.58 -1.75
N GLU A 7 -8.65 -9.55 -3.07
CA GLU A 7 -7.57 -9.37 -4.05
C GLU A 7 -6.83 -8.05 -3.85
N ILE A 8 -7.48 -7.00 -3.34
CA ILE A 8 -6.85 -5.70 -3.09
C ILE A 8 -5.80 -5.80 -1.98
N LEU A 9 -5.99 -6.65 -0.95
CA LEU A 9 -4.98 -6.87 0.08
C LEU A 9 -3.71 -7.47 -0.50
N ASP A 10 -3.86 -8.52 -1.31
CA ASP A 10 -2.72 -9.21 -1.92
C ASP A 10 -1.98 -8.26 -2.88
N LEU A 11 -2.72 -7.60 -3.79
CA LEU A 11 -2.15 -6.68 -4.77
C LEU A 11 -1.47 -5.47 -4.13
N SER A 12 -2.07 -4.88 -3.08
CA SER A 12 -1.48 -3.73 -2.40
C SER A 12 -0.23 -4.09 -1.59
N PHE A 13 -0.15 -5.33 -1.09
CA PHE A 13 1.04 -5.86 -0.43
C PHE A 13 2.17 -6.11 -1.44
N GLU A 14 1.89 -6.79 -2.54
CA GLU A 14 2.85 -7.03 -3.62
C GLU A 14 3.38 -5.70 -4.18
N PHE A 15 2.50 -4.73 -4.45
CA PHE A 15 2.87 -3.39 -4.89
C PHE A 15 3.78 -2.67 -3.88
N ALA A 16 3.54 -2.81 -2.58
CA ALA A 16 4.40 -2.19 -1.57
C ALA A 16 5.82 -2.76 -1.59
N LEU A 17 5.98 -4.06 -1.86
CA LEU A 17 7.30 -4.68 -2.01
C LEU A 17 8.03 -4.14 -3.25
N GLU A 18 7.35 -4.04 -4.39
CA GLU A 18 7.93 -3.46 -5.61
C GLU A 18 8.36 -1.99 -5.41
N ILE A 19 7.54 -1.20 -4.69
CA ILE A 19 7.89 0.18 -4.35
C ILE A 19 9.13 0.27 -3.48
N ILE A 20 9.30 -0.65 -2.52
CA ILE A 20 10.50 -0.69 -1.66
C ILE A 20 11.74 -0.94 -2.52
N GLU A 21 11.73 -1.99 -3.34
CA GLU A 21 12.87 -2.32 -4.22
C GLU A 21 13.20 -1.18 -5.18
N TYR A 22 12.17 -0.56 -5.78
CA TYR A 22 12.39 0.56 -6.70
C TYR A 22 12.89 1.81 -5.99
N SER A 23 12.40 2.11 -4.78
CA SER A 23 12.91 3.21 -3.98
C SER A 23 14.37 3.01 -3.58
N GLU A 24 14.80 1.78 -3.24
CA GLU A 24 16.20 1.46 -2.99
C GLU A 24 17.09 1.71 -4.21
N LEU A 25 16.62 1.32 -5.40
CA LEU A 25 17.29 1.65 -6.66
C LEU A 25 17.43 3.17 -6.84
N LEU A 26 16.36 3.94 -6.62
CA LEU A 26 16.39 5.39 -6.71
C LEU A 26 17.36 6.02 -5.70
N GLU A 27 17.44 5.50 -4.47
CA GLU A 27 18.41 5.94 -3.48
C GLU A 27 19.86 5.64 -3.90
N SER A 28 20.10 4.48 -4.53
CA SER A 28 21.41 4.13 -5.09
C SER A 28 21.85 5.10 -6.20
N GLU A 29 20.89 5.61 -6.98
CA GLU A 29 21.09 6.65 -7.99
C GLU A 29 21.10 8.08 -7.41
N ARG A 30 21.10 8.23 -6.08
CA ARG A 30 21.08 9.50 -5.35
C ARG A 30 19.82 10.35 -5.57
N LYS A 31 18.71 9.75 -6.01
CA LYS A 31 17.40 10.41 -6.20
C LYS A 31 16.58 10.46 -4.90
N TYR A 32 17.21 10.88 -3.80
CA TYR A 32 16.69 10.70 -2.44
C TYR A 32 15.33 11.36 -2.15
N VAL A 33 15.07 12.54 -2.73
CA VAL A 33 13.80 13.25 -2.48
C VAL A 33 12.62 12.47 -3.05
N ILE A 34 12.75 12.02 -4.30
CA ILE A 34 11.71 11.25 -4.97
C ILE A 34 11.61 9.85 -4.38
N ALA A 35 12.73 9.18 -4.10
CA ALA A 35 12.74 7.85 -3.48
C ALA A 35 11.95 7.82 -2.15
N ARG A 36 12.17 8.81 -1.29
CA ARG A 36 11.47 8.92 0.00
C ARG A 36 9.99 9.28 -0.14
N GLN A 37 9.64 10.16 -1.08
CA GLN A 37 8.23 10.47 -1.35
C GLN A 37 7.49 9.23 -1.86
N LEU A 38 8.09 8.54 -2.82
CA LEU A 38 7.53 7.34 -3.43
C LEU A 38 7.40 6.19 -2.43
N LEU A 39 8.43 5.94 -1.62
CA LEU A 39 8.41 4.91 -0.58
C LEU A 39 7.23 5.13 0.38
N ARG A 40 7.07 6.36 0.86
CA ARG A 40 5.99 6.72 1.79
C ARG A 40 4.61 6.60 1.15
N SER A 41 4.43 7.17 -0.04
CA SER A 41 3.11 7.15 -0.69
C SER A 41 2.73 5.74 -1.15
N GLY A 42 3.67 4.98 -1.73
CA GLY A 42 3.37 3.64 -2.25
C GLY A 42 3.09 2.62 -1.15
N THR A 43 3.83 2.65 -0.05
CA THR A 43 3.58 1.76 1.11
C THR A 43 2.31 2.13 1.88
N SER A 44 1.89 3.40 1.85
CA SER A 44 0.64 3.84 2.51
C SER A 44 -0.62 3.23 1.89
N ILE A 45 -0.58 2.79 0.63
CA ILE A 45 -1.73 2.15 -0.03
C ILE A 45 -2.11 0.86 0.71
N GLY A 46 -1.16 -0.05 0.93
CA GLY A 46 -1.41 -1.29 1.67
C GLY A 46 -1.82 -1.04 3.12
N ALA A 47 -1.26 0.00 3.76
CA ALA A 47 -1.65 0.40 5.11
C ALA A 47 -3.12 0.84 5.18
N ASN A 48 -3.56 1.74 4.29
CA ASN A 48 -4.93 2.22 4.23
C ASN A 48 -5.92 1.10 3.87
N VAL A 49 -5.57 0.24 2.91
CA VAL A 49 -6.39 -0.94 2.54
C VAL A 49 -6.59 -1.85 3.76
N ARG A 50 -5.53 -2.09 4.54
CA ARG A 50 -5.60 -2.91 5.76
C ARG A 50 -6.42 -2.26 6.87
N GLU A 51 -6.32 -0.94 7.02
CA GLU A 51 -7.15 -0.18 7.96
C GLU A 51 -8.64 -0.26 7.59
N ALA A 52 -8.95 -0.13 6.30
CA ALA A 52 -10.32 -0.28 5.79
C ALA A 52 -10.89 -1.68 6.06
N GLN A 53 -10.07 -2.76 6.04
CA GLN A 53 -10.57 -4.09 6.41
C GLN A 53 -10.97 -4.22 7.88
N SER A 54 -10.43 -3.36 8.74
CA SER A 54 -10.71 -3.34 10.18
C SER A 54 -11.86 -2.39 10.53
N SER A 55 -12.53 -1.79 9.52
CA SER A 55 -13.62 -0.83 9.74
C SER A 55 -14.88 -1.50 10.27
N GLU A 56 -15.42 -1.01 11.38
CA GLU A 56 -16.62 -1.58 12.03
C GLU A 56 -17.93 -1.32 11.26
N SER A 57 -17.92 -0.40 10.27
CA SER A 57 -19.11 -0.09 9.46
C SER A 57 -18.77 0.22 8.00
N ARG A 58 -19.77 0.09 7.12
CA ARG A 58 -19.63 0.39 5.68
C ARG A 58 -19.32 1.86 5.39
N ALA A 59 -19.71 2.78 6.27
CA ALA A 59 -19.37 4.19 6.16
C ALA A 59 -17.90 4.45 6.53
N ASP A 60 -17.41 3.76 7.57
CA ASP A 60 -16.01 3.82 7.99
C ASP A 60 -15.07 3.19 6.94
N PHE A 61 -15.55 2.16 6.23
CA PHE A 61 -14.86 1.58 5.07
C PHE A 61 -14.63 2.60 3.93
N ILE A 62 -15.68 3.34 3.53
CA ILE A 62 -15.59 4.33 2.43
C ILE A 62 -14.67 5.49 2.81
N HIS A 63 -14.62 5.86 4.10
CA HIS A 63 -13.82 7.00 4.55
C HIS A 63 -12.30 6.69 4.63
N LYS A 64 -11.92 5.40 4.63
CA LYS A 64 -10.54 4.92 4.75
C LYS A 64 -9.91 4.44 3.43
N LEU A 65 -10.68 4.49 2.34
CA LEU A 65 -10.29 4.14 0.97
C LEU A 65 -10.01 5.41 0.16
#